data_AF-A0A101WD67-F1
#
_entry.id   AF-A0A101WD67-F1
#
_cell.length_a   1.000
_cell.length_b   1.000
_cell.length_c   1.000
_cell.angle_alpha   90.00
_cell.angle_beta   90.00
_cell.angle_gamma   90.00
#
_symmetry.space_group_name_H-M   'P 1'
#
loop_
_entity.id
_entity.type
_entity.pdbx_description
1 polymer ?
#
loop_
_entity_poly.entity_id
_entity_poly.type
_entity_poly.pdbx_seq_one_letter_code
_entity_poly.pdbx_strand_id
1 'polypeptide(L)'
;MQAVFNEDYQTRKNSNVKYSEVYGDDGKTEFFVFHLESSDVEIVTKGEYQIYKINIGQAPGKSYFRFRLVGNGVRDLFSEFEDPSNARLQSAFSSTEIIDFRVNEKRNIDKRFLIADMNKGQFNFIKFHFFFMCSSREDVFFTSHGPVDRCRTLEKEQWYKYININNEQTFLEPNDNKTHILVYQWSIKNKANTHINAMIKTQYEQNNKKTIVRYLFILALITIILNLISNTLFECIKSILEQLIHR
;
A
#
# COMPACT_ATOMS: atom_id res chain seq x y z
N MET A 1 6.60 23.61 -2.00
CA MET A 1 6.47 22.35 -1.25
C MET A 1 7.81 22.09 -0.60
N GLN A 2 7.87 21.96 0.73
CA GLN A 2 9.10 21.55 1.40
C GLN A 2 9.32 20.07 1.04
N ALA A 3 10.44 19.77 0.40
CA ALA A 3 10.75 18.39 0.05
C ALA A 3 11.09 17.66 1.35
N VAL A 4 10.27 16.66 1.70
CA VAL A 4 10.56 15.79 2.84
C VAL A 4 11.64 14.81 2.41
N PHE A 5 12.86 15.03 2.89
CA PHE A 5 13.98 14.09 2.80
C PHE A 5 14.10 13.35 4.13
N ASN A 6 14.71 12.16 4.15
CA ASN A 6 14.95 11.43 5.41
C ASN A 6 16.29 11.80 6.05
N GLU A 7 17.02 12.70 5.42
CA GLU A 7 18.34 13.17 5.75
C GLU A 7 18.23 14.68 5.92
N ASP A 8 19.08 15.25 6.76
CA ASP A 8 19.09 16.67 7.08
C ASP A 8 19.63 17.47 5.89
N TYR A 9 18.78 17.61 4.88
CA TYR A 9 19.09 18.32 3.65
C TYR A 9 18.35 19.65 3.59
N GLN A 10 19.05 20.62 3.02
CA GLN A 10 18.53 21.95 2.79
C GLN A 10 18.31 22.15 1.29
N THR A 11 17.33 22.97 0.94
CA THR A 11 16.98 23.28 -0.46
C THR A 11 17.22 24.74 -0.79
N ARG A 12 17.90 24.99 -1.91
CA ARG A 12 18.00 26.30 -2.55
C ARG A 12 17.16 26.29 -3.82
N LYS A 13 16.22 27.22 -3.92
CA LYS A 13 15.39 27.38 -5.11
C LYS A 13 15.82 28.65 -5.85
N ASN A 14 16.16 28.50 -7.12
CA ASN A 14 16.34 29.62 -8.02
C ASN A 14 15.08 29.72 -8.90
N SER A 15 14.48 30.90 -8.96
CA SER A 15 13.21 31.16 -9.65
C SER A 15 13.28 30.93 -11.17
N ASN A 16 14.48 30.98 -11.75
CA ASN A 16 14.67 30.90 -13.20
C ASN A 16 14.93 29.49 -13.74
N VAL A 17 14.89 28.47 -12.88
CA VAL A 17 15.17 27.08 -13.29
C VAL A 17 14.10 26.13 -12.75
N LYS A 18 13.75 25.10 -13.53
CA LYS A 18 12.79 24.04 -13.17
C LYS A 18 13.35 23.02 -12.16
N TYR A 19 14.36 23.38 -11.38
CA TYR A 19 14.91 22.50 -10.35
C TYR A 19 15.28 23.24 -9.07
N SER A 20 15.29 22.52 -7.97
CA SER A 20 15.88 22.94 -6.70
C SER A 20 17.18 22.20 -6.46
N GLU A 21 18.20 22.92 -5.99
CA GLU A 21 19.45 22.34 -5.53
C GLU A 21 19.28 21.86 -4.09
N VAL A 22 19.73 20.63 -3.82
CA VAL A 22 19.72 20.02 -2.49
C VAL A 22 21.15 19.84 -2.02
N TYR A 23 21.43 20.32 -0.81
CA TYR A 23 22.75 20.28 -0.21
C TYR A 23 22.69 19.76 1.23
N GLY A 24 23.76 19.10 1.64
CA GLY A 24 23.95 18.63 3.02
C GLY A 24 24.45 19.73 3.95
N ASP A 25 24.61 19.39 5.23
CA ASP A 25 25.11 20.31 6.26
C ASP A 25 26.51 20.85 5.97
N ASP A 26 27.32 20.12 5.18
CA ASP A 26 28.65 20.55 4.76
C ASP A 26 28.61 21.57 3.59
N GLY A 27 27.41 21.97 3.15
CA GLY A 27 27.17 22.91 2.08
C GLY A 27 27.40 22.35 0.67
N LYS A 28 27.73 21.06 0.53
CA LYS A 28 27.95 20.45 -0.78
C LYS A 28 26.63 20.01 -1.41
N THR A 29 26.55 20.18 -2.72
CA THR A 29 25.43 19.73 -3.54
C THR A 29 25.38 18.21 -3.58
N GLU A 30 24.28 17.65 -3.09
CA GLU A 30 24.03 16.20 -3.11
C GLU A 30 23.33 15.79 -4.41
N PHE A 31 22.27 16.51 -4.77
CA PHE A 31 21.48 16.28 -5.98
C PHE A 31 20.57 17.46 -6.31
N PHE A 32 19.96 17.40 -7.50
CA PHE A 32 18.95 18.35 -7.95
C PHE A 32 17.56 17.69 -7.99
N VAL A 33 16.53 18.41 -7.55
CA VAL A 33 15.12 17.99 -7.58
C VAL A 33 14.42 18.76 -8.69
N PHE A 34 13.95 18.03 -9.70
CA PHE A 34 13.19 18.62 -10.82
C PHE A 34 11.73 18.86 -10.44
N HIS A 35 11.22 20.05 -10.76
CA HIS A 35 9.81 20.41 -10.64
C HIS A 35 9.16 20.19 -12.00
N LEU A 36 8.60 19.00 -12.17
CA LEU A 36 7.91 18.61 -13.40
C LEU A 36 6.50 19.20 -13.44
N GLU A 37 6.10 19.66 -14.61
CA GLU A 37 4.74 20.09 -14.94
C GLU A 37 4.09 19.06 -15.87
N SER A 38 2.77 19.14 -16.05
CA SER A 38 2.05 18.24 -16.96
C SER A 38 2.55 18.28 -18.40
N SER A 39 3.12 19.42 -18.83
CA SER A 39 3.76 19.59 -20.14
C SER A 39 5.07 18.81 -20.30
N ASP A 40 5.71 18.42 -19.20
CA ASP A 40 6.97 17.68 -19.19
C ASP A 40 6.74 16.16 -19.26
N VAL A 41 5.48 15.70 -19.27
CA VAL A 41 5.09 14.28 -19.29
C VAL A 41 4.24 13.98 -20.53
N GLU A 42 4.77 13.13 -21.40
CA GLU A 42 4.04 12.56 -22.55
C GLU A 42 3.55 11.16 -22.18
N ILE A 43 2.25 10.92 -22.32
CA ILE A 43 1.65 9.60 -22.09
C ILE A 43 1.39 8.94 -23.43
N VAL A 44 1.97 7.77 -23.65
CA VAL A 44 1.81 6.98 -24.89
C VAL A 44 1.22 5.62 -24.56
N THR A 45 0.12 5.28 -25.20
CA THR A 45 -0.46 3.94 -25.12
C THR A 45 0.15 3.04 -26.19
N LYS A 46 0.67 1.87 -25.79
CA LYS A 46 1.14 0.83 -26.72
C LYS A 46 0.55 -0.51 -26.31
N GLY A 47 -0.44 -1.00 -27.06
CA GLY A 47 -1.19 -2.20 -26.67
C GLY A 47 -1.91 -1.95 -25.35
N GLU A 48 -1.72 -2.83 -24.37
CA GLU A 48 -2.29 -2.72 -23.02
C GLU A 48 -1.45 -1.86 -22.06
N TYR A 49 -0.31 -1.34 -22.52
CA TYR A 49 0.62 -0.57 -21.70
C TYR A 49 0.41 0.93 -21.83
N GLN A 50 0.43 1.64 -20.70
CA GLN A 50 0.61 3.09 -20.65
C GLN A 50 2.06 3.42 -20.34
N ILE A 51 2.69 4.19 -21.23
CA ILE A 51 4.09 4.60 -21.12
C ILE A 51 4.13 6.09 -20.78
N TYR A 52 4.68 6.40 -19.61
CA TYR A 52 4.93 7.77 -19.19
C TYR A 52 6.35 8.15 -19.58
N LYS A 53 6.49 9.00 -20.59
CA LYS A 53 7.78 9.58 -20.99
C LYS A 53 7.93 10.93 -20.33
N ILE A 54 9.05 11.13 -19.65
CA ILE A 54 9.29 12.32 -18.84
C ILE A 54 10.49 13.04 -19.40
N ASN A 55 10.29 14.26 -19.87
CA ASN A 55 11.35 15.09 -20.40
C ASN A 55 12.01 15.86 -19.25
N ILE A 56 13.25 15.50 -18.95
CA ILE A 56 14.01 16.03 -17.81
C ILE A 56 15.00 17.12 -18.22
N GLY A 57 15.02 17.52 -19.50
CA GLY A 57 16.01 18.43 -20.05
C GLY A 57 17.45 17.91 -19.85
N GLN A 58 18.40 18.82 -19.68
CA GLN A 58 19.79 18.48 -19.35
C GLN A 58 20.03 18.73 -17.87
N ALA A 59 20.22 17.66 -17.10
CA ALA A 59 20.47 17.80 -15.68
C ALA A 59 21.88 18.31 -15.39
N PRO A 60 22.05 19.26 -14.46
CA PRO A 60 23.35 19.80 -14.10
C PRO A 60 24.22 18.80 -13.30
N GLY A 61 23.67 17.66 -12.88
CA GLY A 61 24.38 16.63 -12.15
C GLY A 61 23.48 15.49 -11.68
N LYS A 62 23.84 14.88 -10.54
CA LYS A 62 23.03 13.84 -9.89
C LYS A 62 21.61 14.34 -9.67
N SER A 63 20.63 13.58 -10.15
CA SER A 63 19.24 14.00 -10.19
C SER A 63 18.38 13.09 -9.32
N TYR A 64 17.43 13.70 -8.61
CA TYR A 64 16.42 13.00 -7.82
C TYR A 64 15.06 13.13 -8.50
N PHE A 65 14.50 11.99 -8.88
CA PHE A 65 13.16 11.89 -9.47
C PHE A 65 12.20 11.34 -8.42
N ARG A 66 11.10 12.07 -8.18
CA ARG A 66 10.03 11.66 -7.27
C ARG A 66 8.73 11.59 -8.03
N PHE A 67 8.21 10.37 -8.16
CA PHE A 67 6.88 10.14 -8.69
C PHE A 67 5.89 9.96 -7.54
N ARG A 68 4.70 10.48 -7.76
CA ARG A 68 3.61 10.43 -6.80
C ARG A 68 2.38 10.06 -7.59
N LEU A 69 1.96 8.81 -7.43
CA LEU A 69 0.79 8.27 -8.07
C LEU A 69 -0.38 8.41 -7.09
N VAL A 70 -1.47 9.02 -7.55
CA VAL A 70 -2.68 9.25 -6.77
C VAL A 70 -3.87 8.92 -7.66
N GLY A 71 -4.91 8.32 -7.09
CA GLY A 71 -6.13 7.98 -7.78
C GLY A 71 -6.62 6.59 -7.42
N ASN A 72 -7.90 6.34 -7.67
CA ASN A 72 -8.56 5.10 -7.25
C ASN A 72 -7.90 3.85 -7.85
N GLY A 73 -7.43 3.91 -9.10
CA GLY A 73 -6.77 2.79 -9.77
C GLY A 73 -5.32 2.52 -9.33
N VAL A 74 -4.70 3.40 -8.52
CA VAL A 74 -3.31 3.17 -8.05
C VAL A 74 -3.24 1.95 -7.14
N ARG A 75 -4.26 1.75 -6.32
CA ARG A 75 -4.36 0.57 -5.45
C ARG A 75 -4.41 -0.70 -6.28
N ASP A 76 -5.25 -0.73 -7.32
CA ASP A 76 -5.40 -1.89 -8.20
C ASP A 76 -4.13 -2.20 -9.04
N LEU A 77 -3.24 -1.21 -9.20
CA LEU A 77 -1.97 -1.40 -9.92
C LEU A 77 -0.90 -2.13 -9.10
N PHE A 78 -0.92 -2.01 -7.78
CA PHE A 78 0.15 -2.50 -6.91
C PHE A 78 -0.30 -3.52 -5.87
N SER A 79 -1.60 -3.60 -5.60
CA SER A 79 -2.16 -4.39 -4.53
C SER A 79 -3.10 -5.47 -5.06
N GLU A 80 -2.85 -6.71 -4.65
CA GLU A 80 -3.79 -7.83 -4.80
C GLU A 80 -4.49 -8.07 -3.46
N PHE A 81 -5.81 -8.28 -3.50
CA PHE A 81 -6.60 -8.58 -2.31
C PHE A 81 -7.01 -10.04 -2.32
N GLU A 82 -6.62 -10.74 -1.25
CA GLU A 82 -7.07 -12.11 -1.01
C GLU A 82 -8.09 -12.10 0.13
N ASP A 83 -9.30 -12.57 -0.17
CA ASP A 83 -10.25 -12.96 0.86
C ASP A 83 -9.89 -14.38 1.33
N PRO A 84 -9.75 -14.62 2.65
CA PRO A 84 -9.43 -15.96 3.15
C PRO A 84 -10.46 -16.99 2.70
N SER A 85 -9.99 -18.09 2.11
CA SER A 85 -10.81 -19.09 1.40
C SER A 85 -11.78 -19.86 2.31
N ASN A 86 -11.52 -19.89 3.61
CA ASN A 86 -12.32 -20.60 4.58
C ASN A 86 -13.06 -19.61 5.50
N ALA A 87 -14.38 -19.72 5.46
CA ALA A 87 -15.37 -18.99 6.23
C ALA A 87 -15.68 -17.56 5.74
N ARG A 88 -16.89 -17.42 5.17
CA ARG A 88 -17.63 -16.16 5.05
C ARG A 88 -17.60 -15.30 6.34
N LEU A 89 -17.33 -15.93 7.49
CA LEU A 89 -17.10 -15.30 8.78
C LEU A 89 -15.74 -14.55 8.83
N GLN A 90 -14.62 -15.21 8.52
CA GLN A 90 -13.28 -14.62 8.70
C GLN A 90 -12.97 -13.53 7.67
N SER A 91 -13.41 -13.71 6.42
CA SER A 91 -13.28 -12.67 5.38
C SER A 91 -14.10 -11.42 5.69
N ALA A 92 -15.13 -11.52 6.52
CA ALA A 92 -15.93 -10.36 6.94
C ALA A 92 -15.26 -9.50 8.02
N PHE A 93 -14.22 -10.02 8.69
CA PHE A 93 -13.54 -9.32 9.78
C PHE A 93 -12.12 -8.88 9.43
N SER A 94 -11.49 -9.49 8.44
CA SER A 94 -10.13 -9.14 8.02
C SER A 94 -9.95 -9.32 6.52
N SER A 95 -9.10 -8.50 5.94
CA SER A 95 -8.68 -8.63 4.54
C SER A 95 -7.16 -8.57 4.46
N THR A 96 -6.64 -9.32 3.50
CA THR A 96 -5.21 -9.42 3.23
C THR A 96 -4.90 -8.61 1.98
N GLU A 97 -3.90 -7.75 2.08
CA GLU A 97 -3.35 -7.00 0.96
C GLU A 97 -1.93 -7.48 0.67
N ILE A 98 -1.67 -7.74 -0.61
CA ILE A 98 -0.34 -8.10 -1.10
C ILE A 98 0.12 -6.99 -2.03
N ILE A 99 1.17 -6.29 -1.64
CA ILE A 99 1.82 -5.26 -2.45
C ILE A 99 3.04 -5.88 -3.13
N ASP A 100 3.12 -5.77 -4.46
CA ASP A 100 4.24 -6.27 -5.26
C ASP A 100 4.83 -5.16 -6.13
N PHE A 101 5.98 -4.62 -5.72
CA PHE A 101 6.66 -3.54 -6.40
C PHE A 101 8.01 -3.99 -6.96
N ARG A 102 8.20 -3.88 -8.28
CA ARG A 102 9.40 -4.37 -8.96
C ARG A 102 10.04 -3.30 -9.84
N VAL A 103 11.37 -3.24 -9.83
CA VAL A 103 12.18 -2.32 -10.63
C VAL A 103 13.22 -3.10 -11.44
N ASN A 104 13.39 -2.70 -12.71
CA ASN A 104 14.23 -3.35 -13.71
C ASN A 104 13.87 -4.83 -13.98
N GLU A 105 12.72 -5.32 -13.51
CA GLU A 105 12.25 -6.68 -13.77
C GLU A 105 11.50 -6.77 -15.11
N LYS A 106 11.87 -7.74 -15.94
CA LYS A 106 11.39 -7.87 -17.33
C LYS A 106 10.47 -9.09 -17.52
N ARG A 107 10.39 -9.98 -16.53
CA ARG A 107 9.86 -11.35 -16.68
C ARG A 107 8.39 -11.46 -17.11
N ASN A 108 7.60 -10.38 -17.02
CA ASN A 108 6.16 -10.39 -17.30
C ASN A 108 5.71 -9.35 -18.37
N ILE A 109 6.65 -8.69 -19.05
CA ILE A 109 6.31 -7.73 -20.11
C ILE A 109 6.30 -8.46 -21.45
N ASP A 110 5.21 -8.33 -22.24
CA ASP A 110 5.21 -8.81 -23.63
C ASP A 110 6.25 -8.00 -24.40
N LYS A 111 7.36 -8.69 -24.65
CA LYS A 111 8.55 -8.16 -25.28
C LYS A 111 8.22 -7.54 -26.65
N ARG A 112 7.20 -8.02 -27.37
CA ARG A 112 6.88 -7.53 -28.73
C ARG A 112 6.62 -6.03 -28.80
N PHE A 113 6.00 -5.44 -27.77
CA PHE A 113 5.61 -4.03 -27.79
C PHE A 113 6.62 -3.10 -27.11
N LEU A 114 7.46 -3.63 -26.22
CA LEU A 114 8.30 -2.83 -25.32
C LEU A 114 9.81 -3.15 -25.39
N ILE A 115 10.26 -4.14 -26.17
CA ILE A 115 11.70 -4.49 -26.32
C ILE A 115 12.57 -3.24 -26.56
N ALA A 116 12.18 -2.39 -27.52
CA ALA A 116 12.97 -1.23 -27.88
C ALA A 116 13.10 -0.22 -26.74
N ASP A 117 12.04 -0.04 -25.95
CA ASP A 117 12.04 0.86 -24.79
C ASP A 117 12.80 0.25 -23.60
N MET A 118 12.65 -1.06 -23.35
CA MET A 118 13.34 -1.80 -22.29
C MET A 118 14.84 -2.01 -22.55
N ASN A 119 15.29 -1.83 -23.79
CA ASN A 119 16.69 -1.92 -24.18
C ASN A 119 17.42 -0.56 -24.14
N LYS A 120 16.70 0.55 -23.89
CA LYS A 120 17.31 1.90 -23.75
C LYS A 120 18.18 2.04 -22.50
N GLY A 121 18.05 1.13 -21.54
CA GLY A 121 18.89 1.07 -20.35
C GLY A 121 18.17 0.50 -19.15
N GLN A 122 18.90 0.34 -18.06
CA GLN A 122 18.38 0.01 -16.74
C GLN A 122 18.81 1.10 -15.77
N PHE A 123 18.04 1.31 -14.72
CA PHE A 123 18.46 2.19 -13.63
C PHE A 123 19.52 1.49 -12.78
N ASN A 124 20.67 2.13 -12.60
CA ASN A 124 21.70 1.66 -11.67
C ASN A 124 21.51 2.35 -10.32
N PHE A 125 21.16 1.57 -9.31
CA PHE A 125 20.91 2.08 -7.97
C PHE A 125 22.14 1.95 -7.09
N ILE A 126 22.55 3.05 -6.45
CA ILE A 126 23.58 3.01 -5.40
C ILE A 126 22.96 2.57 -4.06
N LYS A 127 21.71 2.98 -3.83
CA LYS A 127 20.92 2.75 -2.62
C LYS A 127 19.45 2.72 -3.02
N PHE A 128 18.68 1.82 -2.43
CA PHE A 128 17.24 1.77 -2.57
C PHE A 128 16.58 1.81 -1.20
N HIS A 129 15.57 2.67 -1.07
CA HIS A 129 14.76 2.75 0.13
C HIS A 129 13.32 2.42 -0.22
N PHE A 130 12.78 1.41 0.48
CA PHE A 130 11.37 1.12 0.45
C PHE A 130 10.72 1.64 1.71
N PHE A 131 9.64 2.39 1.56
CA PHE A 131 8.85 2.90 2.66
C PHE A 131 7.43 2.38 2.51
N PHE A 132 6.96 1.69 3.54
CA PHE A 132 5.58 1.27 3.63
C PHE A 132 4.93 1.98 4.80
N MET A 133 3.82 2.67 4.53
CA MET A 133 3.07 3.42 5.53
C MET A 133 1.71 2.79 5.68
N CYS A 134 1.37 2.39 6.89
CA CYS A 134 0.08 1.75 7.18
C CYS A 134 -0.43 2.14 8.55
N SER A 135 -1.70 1.88 8.83
CA SER A 135 -2.23 2.05 10.18
C SER A 135 -1.52 1.10 11.15
N SER A 136 -1.30 1.56 12.38
CA SER A 136 -0.81 0.77 13.50
C SER A 136 -1.68 -0.43 13.87
N ARG A 137 -2.90 -0.51 13.32
CA ARG A 137 -3.83 -1.65 13.49
C ARG A 137 -3.65 -2.72 12.41
N GLU A 138 -2.76 -2.49 11.46
CA GLU A 138 -2.48 -3.44 10.39
C GLU A 138 -1.28 -4.30 10.77
N ASP A 139 -1.43 -5.59 10.58
CA ASP A 139 -0.35 -6.55 10.82
C ASP A 139 0.45 -6.74 9.53
N VAL A 140 1.78 -6.64 9.64
CA VAL A 140 2.72 -6.81 8.52
C VAL A 140 3.44 -8.16 8.68
N PHE A 141 3.19 -9.11 7.79
CA PHE A 141 3.59 -10.51 8.00
C PHE A 141 4.84 -10.93 7.24
N PHE A 142 4.96 -10.50 5.98
CA PHE A 142 5.94 -11.07 5.06
C PHE A 142 6.57 -9.97 4.23
N THR A 143 7.89 -10.01 4.13
CA THR A 143 8.64 -9.16 3.20
C THR A 143 9.72 -9.94 2.47
N SER A 144 9.78 -9.77 1.14
CA SER A 144 10.81 -10.38 0.29
C SER A 144 12.23 -9.84 0.55
N HIS A 145 12.35 -8.78 1.35
CA HIS A 145 13.56 -8.02 1.59
C HIS A 145 14.30 -8.35 2.89
N GLY A 146 13.81 -9.31 3.67
CA GLY A 146 14.34 -9.59 5.00
C GLY A 146 13.75 -8.65 6.08
N PRO A 147 14.30 -8.65 7.30
CA PRO A 147 13.71 -7.91 8.41
C PRO A 147 13.67 -6.39 8.12
N VAL A 148 12.67 -5.72 8.70
CA VAL A 148 12.55 -4.27 8.68
C VAL A 148 13.78 -3.64 9.31
N ASP A 149 14.42 -2.68 8.63
CA ASP A 149 15.57 -1.97 9.20
C ASP A 149 15.14 -0.99 10.29
N ARG A 150 14.04 -0.26 10.03
CA ARG A 150 13.51 0.76 10.95
C ARG A 150 11.98 0.81 10.89
N CYS A 151 11.35 0.98 12.05
CA CYS A 151 9.93 1.29 12.19
C CYS A 151 9.77 2.53 13.07
N ARG A 152 8.95 3.49 12.64
CA ARG A 152 8.67 4.73 13.39
C ARG A 152 7.23 5.19 13.19
N THR A 153 6.73 5.98 14.14
CA THR A 153 5.46 6.69 13.98
C THR A 153 5.63 7.87 13.02
N LEU A 154 4.66 8.10 12.14
CA LEU A 154 4.66 9.22 11.19
C LEU A 154 4.44 10.58 11.88
N GLU A 155 5.25 11.60 11.54
CA GLU A 155 5.05 12.97 12.00
C GLU A 155 3.88 13.64 11.25
N LYS A 156 2.66 13.52 11.78
CA LYS A 156 1.44 13.88 11.04
C LYS A 156 1.41 15.32 10.54
N GLU A 157 1.91 16.26 11.34
CA GLU A 157 1.96 17.69 10.98
C GLU A 157 2.79 17.96 9.72
N GLN A 158 3.93 17.26 9.58
CA GLN A 158 4.83 17.42 8.44
C GLN A 158 4.27 16.74 7.19
N TRP A 159 3.63 15.58 7.36
CA TRP A 159 3.16 14.75 6.26
C TRP A 159 1.74 15.05 5.79
N TYR A 160 0.94 15.79 6.57
CA TYR A 160 -0.47 16.12 6.25
C TYR A 160 -0.64 16.68 4.84
N LYS A 161 0.08 17.77 4.54
CA LYS A 161 0.02 18.43 3.21
C LYS A 161 0.61 17.57 2.11
N TYR A 162 1.52 16.66 2.46
CA TYR A 162 2.05 15.72 1.51
C TYR A 162 0.97 14.69 1.17
N ILE A 163 0.39 13.99 2.13
CA ILE A 163 -0.50 12.84 1.89
C ILE A 163 -1.88 13.25 1.34
N ASN A 164 -2.51 14.29 1.89
CA ASN A 164 -3.86 14.72 1.49
C ASN A 164 -3.85 15.63 0.25
N ILE A 165 -3.49 15.06 -0.89
CA ILE A 165 -3.40 15.79 -2.15
C ILE A 165 -4.83 16.07 -2.64
N ASN A 166 -5.14 17.34 -2.86
CA ASN A 166 -6.40 17.86 -3.42
C ASN A 166 -7.62 17.88 -2.48
N ASN A 167 -7.48 17.60 -1.18
CA ASN A 167 -8.58 17.66 -0.18
C ASN A 167 -9.84 16.83 -0.50
N GLU A 168 -9.86 16.02 -1.55
CA GLU A 168 -11.02 15.20 -1.92
C GLU A 168 -11.20 14.02 -0.95
N GLN A 169 -10.11 13.53 -0.37
CA GLN A 169 -10.09 12.50 0.66
C GLN A 169 -9.04 12.85 1.71
N THR A 170 -9.46 12.88 2.96
CA THR A 170 -8.58 13.05 4.12
C THR A 170 -8.11 11.67 4.57
N PHE A 171 -6.82 11.37 4.36
CA PHE A 171 -6.18 10.14 4.82
C PHE A 171 -5.47 10.31 6.17
N LEU A 172 -5.00 11.54 6.44
CA LEU A 172 -4.23 11.87 7.63
C LEU A 172 -4.75 13.16 8.23
N GLU A 173 -4.99 13.20 9.54
CA GLU A 173 -5.32 14.44 10.27
C GLU A 173 -4.30 14.64 11.39
N PRO A 174 -3.68 15.84 11.52
CA PRO A 174 -2.68 16.08 12.57
C PRO A 174 -3.24 15.88 13.97
N ASN A 175 -4.51 16.27 14.17
CA ASN A 175 -5.19 16.24 15.46
C ASN A 175 -5.88 14.90 15.76
N ASP A 176 -5.84 13.91 14.85
CA ASP A 176 -6.45 12.61 15.10
C ASP A 176 -5.56 11.77 16.01
N ASN A 177 -5.93 11.63 17.28
CA ASN A 177 -5.20 10.81 18.24
C ASN A 177 -5.55 9.32 18.20
N LYS A 178 -6.50 8.89 17.36
CA LYS A 178 -6.99 7.49 17.32
C LYS A 178 -6.26 6.64 16.27
N THR A 179 -5.73 7.28 15.24
CA THR A 179 -5.07 6.62 14.12
C THR A 179 -3.58 6.92 14.17
N HIS A 180 -2.75 5.96 14.57
CA HIS A 180 -1.30 6.09 14.43
C HIS A 180 -0.89 5.42 13.11
N ILE A 181 -0.09 6.13 12.31
CA ILE A 181 0.51 5.57 11.09
C ILE A 181 1.92 5.15 11.43
N LEU A 182 2.25 3.91 11.12
CA LEU A 182 3.60 3.37 11.20
C LEU A 182 4.26 3.45 9.84
N VAL A 183 5.55 3.77 9.86
CA VAL A 183 6.42 3.83 8.68
C VAL A 183 7.47 2.75 8.82
N TYR A 184 7.34 1.72 8.00
CA TYR A 184 8.32 0.65 7.87
C TYR A 184 9.31 1.01 6.77
N GLN A 185 10.59 0.86 7.07
CA GLN A 185 11.67 1.17 6.13
C GLN A 185 12.60 -0.02 5.92
N TRP A 186 12.90 -0.27 4.65
CA TRP A 186 13.97 -1.15 4.20
C TRP A 186 14.99 -0.35 3.36
N SER A 187 16.27 -0.68 3.51
CA SER A 187 17.40 -0.02 2.88
C SER A 187 18.32 -1.04 2.23
N ILE A 188 18.16 -1.22 0.93
CA ILE A 188 19.02 -2.11 0.15
C ILE A 188 20.23 -1.30 -0.31
N LYS A 189 21.40 -1.66 0.21
CA LYS A 189 22.70 -1.10 -0.19
C LYS A 189 23.44 -2.16 -1.00
N ASN A 190 23.22 -2.20 -2.31
CA ASN A 190 24.02 -3.07 -3.17
C ASN A 190 24.34 -2.36 -4.49
N LYS A 191 25.63 -2.04 -4.69
CA LYS A 191 26.12 -1.29 -5.85
C LYS A 191 26.02 -2.08 -7.17
N ALA A 192 25.75 -3.39 -7.12
CA ALA A 192 25.82 -4.27 -8.28
C ALA A 192 24.47 -4.84 -8.75
N ASN A 193 23.40 -4.74 -7.95
CA ASN A 193 22.08 -5.25 -8.35
C ASN A 193 21.26 -4.14 -9.00
N THR A 194 20.92 -4.33 -10.28
CA THR A 194 19.95 -3.48 -10.98
C THR A 194 18.52 -3.88 -10.65
N HIS A 195 18.26 -5.14 -10.31
CA HIS A 195 16.91 -5.66 -10.03
C HIS A 195 16.51 -5.44 -8.58
N ILE A 196 15.30 -4.92 -8.36
CA ILE A 196 14.73 -4.69 -7.03
C ILE A 196 13.30 -5.22 -7.02
N ASN A 197 12.94 -5.98 -5.99
CA ASN A 197 11.60 -6.54 -5.80
C ASN A 197 11.15 -6.41 -4.34
N ALA A 198 10.26 -5.46 -4.08
CA ALA A 198 9.60 -5.22 -2.80
C ALA A 198 8.20 -5.84 -2.78
N MET A 199 8.09 -6.97 -2.10
CA MET A 199 6.81 -7.61 -1.83
C MET A 199 6.49 -7.46 -0.34
N ILE A 200 5.27 -7.01 -0.03
CA ILE A 200 4.75 -6.90 1.33
C ILE A 200 3.39 -7.60 1.40
N LYS A 201 3.17 -8.36 2.47
CA LYS A 201 1.86 -8.87 2.85
C LYS A 201 1.38 -8.20 4.13
N THR A 202 0.22 -7.56 4.09
CA THR A 202 -0.45 -7.00 5.26
C THR A 202 -1.83 -7.60 5.46
N GLN A 203 -2.32 -7.50 6.69
CA GLN A 203 -3.70 -7.80 7.03
C GLN A 203 -4.27 -6.62 7.81
N TYR A 204 -5.49 -6.23 7.48
CA TYR A 204 -6.20 -5.18 8.19
C TYR A 204 -7.61 -5.62 8.56
N GLU A 205 -8.09 -5.12 9.70
CA GLU A 205 -9.44 -5.41 10.17
C GLU A 205 -10.49 -4.65 9.33
N GLN A 206 -11.48 -5.38 8.84
CA GLN A 206 -12.67 -4.84 8.18
C GLN A 206 -13.87 -4.77 9.14
N ASN A 207 -13.60 -4.53 10.43
CA ASN A 207 -14.61 -4.51 11.48
C ASN A 207 -15.62 -3.37 11.29
N ASN A 208 -16.71 -3.66 10.57
CA ASN A 208 -17.83 -2.74 10.39
C ASN A 208 -18.93 -3.07 11.40
N LYS A 209 -19.40 -2.07 12.16
CA LYS A 209 -20.52 -2.23 13.10
C LYS A 209 -21.76 -2.87 12.44
N LYS A 210 -22.01 -2.57 11.16
CA LYS A 210 -23.10 -3.19 10.38
C LYS A 210 -22.89 -4.69 10.19
N THR A 211 -21.64 -5.10 9.94
CA THR A 211 -21.26 -6.51 9.81
C THR A 211 -21.50 -7.23 11.14
N ILE A 212 -21.06 -6.65 12.27
CA ILE A 212 -21.27 -7.22 13.60
C ILE A 212 -22.77 -7.38 13.91
N VAL A 213 -23.59 -6.35 13.67
CA VAL A 213 -25.04 -6.41 13.90
C VAL A 213 -25.71 -7.48 13.05
N ARG A 214 -25.33 -7.59 11.77
CA ARG A 214 -25.84 -8.65 10.87
C ARG A 214 -25.51 -10.05 11.41
N TYR A 215 -24.32 -10.23 11.96
CA TYR A 215 -23.93 -11.52 12.56
C TYR A 215 -24.71 -11.84 13.83
N LEU A 216 -24.91 -10.86 14.71
CA LEU A 216 -25.75 -11.05 15.90
C LEU A 216 -27.17 -11.45 15.53
N PHE A 217 -27.72 -10.89 14.45
CA PHE A 217 -29.05 -11.26 13.94
C PHE A 217 -29.10 -12.70 13.41
N ILE A 218 -28.10 -13.12 12.62
CA ILE A 218 -28.00 -14.50 12.13
C ILE A 218 -27.87 -15.48 13.31
N LEU A 219 -27.06 -15.14 14.31
CA LEU A 219 -26.90 -15.96 15.51
C LEU A 219 -28.21 -16.10 16.29
N ALA A 220 -28.98 -15.01 16.43
CA ALA A 220 -30.30 -15.05 17.06
C ALA A 220 -31.27 -15.98 16.31
N LEU A 221 -31.29 -15.93 14.97
CA LEU A 221 -32.10 -16.83 14.14
C LEU A 221 -31.71 -18.30 14.31
N ILE A 222 -30.40 -18.60 14.31
CA ILE A 222 -29.90 -19.96 14.53
C ILE A 222 -30.36 -20.47 15.90
N THR A 223 -30.24 -19.64 16.95
CA THR A 223 -30.70 -20.01 18.30
C THR A 223 -32.20 -20.32 18.35
N ILE A 224 -33.03 -19.51 17.69
CA ILE A 224 -34.48 -19.75 17.62
C ILE A 224 -34.77 -21.09 16.92
N ILE A 225 -34.13 -21.34 15.78
CA ILE A 225 -34.31 -22.59 15.02
C ILE A 225 -33.87 -23.80 15.84
N LEU A 226 -32.71 -23.73 16.49
CA LEU A 226 -32.21 -24.82 17.34
C LEU A 226 -33.15 -25.09 18.52
N ASN A 227 -33.72 -24.05 19.12
CA ASN A 227 -34.69 -24.21 20.20
C ASN A 227 -35.98 -24.88 19.71
N LEU A 228 -36.48 -24.51 18.53
CA LEU A 228 -37.67 -25.16 17.93
C LEU A 228 -37.42 -26.64 17.64
N ILE A 229 -36.24 -26.97 17.08
CA ILE A 229 -35.83 -28.35 16.79
C ILE A 229 -35.70 -29.14 18.11
N SER A 230 -35.04 -28.56 19.11
CA SER A 230 -34.85 -29.16 20.43
C SER A 230 -36.18 -29.50 21.09
N ASN A 231 -37.12 -28.54 21.09
CA ASN A 231 -38.46 -28.75 21.64
C ASN A 231 -39.23 -29.84 20.89
N THR A 232 -39.15 -29.86 19.56
CA THR A 232 -39.83 -30.87 18.74
C THR A 232 -39.25 -32.27 18.99
N LEU A 233 -37.92 -32.38 19.10
CA LEU A 233 -37.24 -33.63 19.46
C LEU A 233 -37.64 -34.10 20.85
N PHE A 234 -37.70 -33.19 21.82
CA PHE A 234 -38.09 -33.51 23.19
C PHE A 234 -39.51 -34.08 23.26
N GLU A 235 -40.49 -33.46 22.59
CA GLU A 235 -41.87 -33.97 22.53
C GLU A 235 -41.95 -35.34 21.82
N CYS A 236 -41.18 -35.54 20.75
CA CYS A 236 -41.11 -36.82 20.06
C CYS A 236 -40.57 -37.94 20.98
N ILE A 237 -39.48 -37.67 21.69
CA ILE A 237 -38.88 -38.61 22.65
C ILE A 237 -39.86 -38.93 23.78
N LYS A 238 -40.53 -37.90 24.32
CA LYS A 238 -41.53 -38.05 25.38
C LYS A 238 -42.70 -38.95 24.93
N SER A 239 -43.22 -38.74 23.72
CA SER A 239 -44.32 -39.55 23.17
C SER A 239 -43.92 -41.03 23.01
N ILE A 240 -42.69 -41.30 22.55
CA ILE A 240 -42.17 -42.68 22.42
C ILE A 240 -42.06 -43.34 23.82
N LEU A 241 -41.57 -42.62 24.82
CA LEU A 241 -41.47 -43.11 26.19
C LEU A 241 -42.84 -43.44 26.80
N GLU A 242 -43.84 -42.59 26.61
CA GLU A 242 -45.20 -42.82 27.09
C GLU A 242 -45.83 -44.07 26.44
N GLN A 243 -45.59 -44.31 25.15
CA GLN A 243 -46.05 -45.53 24.47
C GLN A 243 -45.36 -46.81 24.96
N LEU A 244 -44.10 -46.73 25.39
CA LEU A 244 -43.35 -47.85 25.95
C LEU A 244 -43.76 -48.20 27.38
N ILE A 245 -44.20 -47.20 28.17
CA ILE A 245 -44.64 -47.41 29.56
C ILE A 245 -46.08 -47.97 29.62
N HIS A 246 -46.91 -47.68 28.61
CA HIS A 246 -48.30 -48.16 28.53
C HIS A 246 -48.47 -49.49 27.74
N ARG A 247 -47.38 -50.17 27.38
CA ARG A 247 -47.37 -51.55 26.86
C ARG A 247 -46.86 -52.52 27.92
#